data_AF-A0A2R7PBS1-F1
#
_entry.id   AF-A0A2R7PBS1-F1
#
_cell.length_a   1.000
_cell.length_b   1.000
_cell.length_c   1.000
_cell.angle_alpha   90.00
_cell.angle_beta   90.00
_cell.angle_gamma   90.00
#
_symmetry.space_group_name_H-M   'P 1'
#
loop_
_entity.id
_entity.type
_entity.pdbx_description
1 polymer ?
#
loop_
_entity_poly.entity_id
_entity_poly.type
_entity_poly.pdbx_seq_one_letter_code
_entity_poly.pdbx_strand_id
1 'polypeptide(L)'
;GWGWGELDYAHYVTVFPGERFCVLLDNAHNLPLHLAVELGVPVALIFCAAVVVWVLREKPWRETDPARQLAWGILALLGLHSLLEFPLWYGPFQLVTVLAVALLWRWQLPGWASSLGARRGAVGIIVAALATGAYVGWDFYRVGQLYKPLADRPLSLRQDTVRKVGNTPFFTDQVDFALLTTIELSPSNAGQVFAVANKLLHFSPEPRVIEPLIESATMLGLDDEAAFHLKRYRAAYPADYERWREQGRRISSHLKP
;
A
#
# COMPACT_ATOMS: atom_id res chain seq x y z
N GLY A 1 5.75 15.07 -7.82
CA GLY A 1 5.12 13.94 -7.14
C GLY A 1 5.75 13.79 -5.78
N TRP A 2 5.06 13.12 -4.86
CA TRP A 2 5.55 12.84 -3.50
C TRP A 2 6.40 11.57 -3.39
N GLY A 3 6.42 10.73 -4.43
CA GLY A 3 7.01 9.40 -4.40
C GLY A 3 5.94 8.33 -4.61
N TRP A 4 6.36 7.14 -5.00
CA TRP A 4 5.48 6.00 -5.19
C TRP A 4 5.02 5.46 -3.83
N GLY A 5 3.71 5.31 -3.63
CA GLY A 5 3.14 4.89 -2.34
C GLY A 5 3.24 5.93 -1.22
N GLU A 6 3.37 7.22 -1.56
CA GLU A 6 3.55 8.32 -0.59
C GLU A 6 2.30 9.19 -0.46
N LEU A 7 1.17 8.80 -1.05
CA LEU A 7 -0.05 9.61 -1.06
C LEU A 7 -0.59 9.88 0.36
N ASP A 8 -0.68 8.84 1.17
CA ASP A 8 -1.18 8.88 2.54
C ASP A 8 -0.26 9.72 3.44
N TYR A 9 1.04 9.51 3.34
CA TYR A 9 2.07 10.29 4.04
C TYR A 9 2.02 11.75 3.62
N ALA A 10 2.01 12.04 2.31
CA ALA A 10 1.93 13.38 1.77
C ALA A 10 0.69 14.13 2.28
N HIS A 11 -0.46 13.43 2.28
CA HIS A 11 -1.70 13.97 2.80
C HIS A 11 -1.56 14.24 4.31
N TYR A 12 -1.06 13.29 5.11
CA TYR A 12 -0.84 13.44 6.55
C TYR A 12 0.11 14.59 6.91
N VAL A 13 1.30 14.62 6.30
CA VAL A 13 2.38 15.56 6.64
C VAL A 13 2.11 16.98 6.16
N THR A 14 1.25 17.16 5.16
CA THR A 14 0.93 18.48 4.62
C THR A 14 -0.25 19.10 5.36
N VAL A 15 -0.01 20.29 5.94
CA VAL A 15 -1.07 21.14 6.48
C VAL A 15 -1.52 22.08 5.37
N PHE A 16 -2.79 21.99 4.98
CA PHE A 16 -3.39 22.85 3.97
C PHE A 16 -4.69 23.49 4.47
N PRO A 17 -5.04 24.71 4.01
CA PRO A 17 -6.28 25.37 4.40
C PRO A 17 -7.49 24.71 3.74
N GLY A 18 -8.64 24.79 4.39
CA GLY A 18 -9.93 24.37 3.83
C GLY A 18 -10.35 22.96 4.23
N GLU A 19 -11.18 22.34 3.39
CA GLU A 19 -11.74 21.02 3.64
C GLU A 19 -10.66 19.94 3.55
N ARG A 20 -10.71 19.00 4.47
CA ARG A 20 -9.77 17.89 4.57
C ARG A 20 -10.52 16.59 4.78
N PHE A 21 -10.05 15.55 4.11
CA PHE A 21 -10.53 14.21 4.34
C PHE A 21 -9.91 13.66 5.62
N CYS A 22 -10.67 13.61 6.72
CA CYS A 22 -10.15 13.24 8.05
C CYS A 22 -10.14 11.73 8.31
N VAL A 23 -9.83 10.94 7.28
CA VAL A 23 -9.59 9.51 7.35
C VAL A 23 -8.38 9.17 6.48
N LEU A 24 -7.82 7.97 6.64
CA LEU A 24 -6.66 7.54 5.86
C LEU A 24 -6.98 7.54 4.35
N LEU A 25 -6.18 8.26 3.58
CA LEU A 25 -6.31 8.38 2.12
C LEU A 25 -5.24 7.51 1.45
N ASP A 26 -5.56 6.25 1.26
CA ASP A 26 -4.60 5.23 0.78
C ASP A 26 -4.39 5.29 -0.75
N ASN A 27 -5.44 5.55 -1.51
CA ASN A 27 -5.38 5.59 -2.98
C ASN A 27 -6.33 6.64 -3.54
N ALA A 28 -5.99 7.23 -4.69
CA ALA A 28 -6.95 8.04 -5.43
C ALA A 28 -7.82 7.14 -6.32
N HIS A 29 -9.13 7.34 -6.29
CA HIS A 29 -10.11 6.62 -7.13
C HIS A 29 -10.04 6.99 -8.62
N ASN A 30 -8.92 7.57 -9.06
CA ASN A 30 -8.67 8.04 -10.42
C ASN A 30 -7.19 7.85 -10.75
N LEU A 31 -6.87 6.85 -11.58
CA LEU A 31 -5.49 6.46 -11.87
C LEU A 31 -4.60 7.62 -12.39
N PRO A 32 -5.04 8.46 -13.35
CA PRO A 32 -4.29 9.65 -13.75
C PRO A 32 -3.98 10.60 -12.59
N LEU A 33 -4.94 10.88 -11.71
CA LEU A 33 -4.73 11.74 -10.54
C LEU A 33 -3.80 11.09 -9.52
N HIS A 34 -3.92 9.78 -9.31
CA HIS A 34 -3.02 9.01 -8.45
C HIS A 34 -1.56 9.15 -8.93
N LEU A 35 -1.31 8.89 -10.22
CA LEU A 35 0.01 9.07 -10.83
C LEU A 35 0.49 10.53 -10.75
N ALA A 36 -0.41 11.50 -10.86
CA ALA A 36 -0.05 12.91 -10.76
C ALA A 36 0.42 13.30 -9.35
N VAL A 37 -0.22 12.76 -8.31
CA VAL A 37 0.18 13.03 -6.92
C VAL A 37 1.48 12.31 -6.58
N GLU A 38 1.58 11.02 -6.91
CA GLU A 38 2.76 10.21 -6.57
C GLU A 38 3.97 10.54 -7.43
N LEU A 39 3.84 10.50 -8.74
CA LEU A 39 4.96 10.65 -9.69
C LEU A 39 5.03 12.04 -10.32
N GLY A 40 3.96 12.84 -10.24
CA GLY A 40 3.90 14.18 -10.78
C GLY A 40 3.08 14.29 -12.07
N VAL A 41 2.56 15.49 -12.33
CA VAL A 41 1.77 15.83 -13.52
C VAL A 41 2.47 15.42 -14.84
N PRO A 42 3.79 15.64 -15.04
CA PRO A 42 4.43 15.23 -16.29
C PRO A 42 4.34 13.72 -16.56
N VAL A 43 4.55 12.88 -15.53
CA VAL A 43 4.47 11.42 -15.66
C VAL A 43 3.03 10.98 -15.96
N ALA A 44 2.05 11.55 -15.27
CA ALA A 44 0.64 11.28 -15.52
C ALA A 44 0.23 11.66 -16.95
N LEU A 45 0.67 12.81 -17.46
CA LEU A 45 0.38 13.26 -18.83
C LEU A 45 1.02 12.35 -19.88
N ILE A 46 2.28 11.95 -19.68
CA ILE A 46 2.97 11.01 -20.58
C ILE A 46 2.23 9.67 -20.60
N PHE A 47 1.82 9.15 -19.44
CA PHE A 47 1.04 7.92 -19.33
C PHE A 47 -0.28 8.03 -20.08
N CYS A 48 -1.08 9.07 -19.83
CA CYS A 48 -2.35 9.29 -20.51
C CYS A 48 -2.18 9.43 -22.03
N ALA A 49 -1.18 10.19 -22.48
CA ALA A 49 -0.86 10.34 -23.89
C ALA A 49 -0.47 9.00 -24.53
N ALA A 50 0.35 8.20 -23.86
CA ALA A 50 0.73 6.87 -24.33
C ALA A 50 -0.47 5.94 -24.48
N VAL A 51 -1.38 5.92 -23.50
CA VAL A 51 -2.63 5.14 -23.55
C VAL A 51 -3.52 5.61 -24.71
N VAL A 52 -3.73 6.92 -24.87
CA VAL A 52 -4.55 7.49 -25.96
C VAL A 52 -3.95 7.13 -27.32
N VAL A 53 -2.64 7.36 -27.50
CA VAL A 53 -1.94 7.02 -28.75
C VAL A 53 -2.05 5.53 -29.04
N TRP A 54 -1.89 4.66 -28.03
CA TRP A 54 -2.03 3.21 -28.20
C TRP A 54 -3.43 2.81 -28.64
N VAL A 55 -4.48 3.33 -27.98
CA VAL A 55 -5.88 3.07 -28.34
C VAL A 55 -6.19 3.56 -29.76
N LEU A 56 -5.73 4.77 -30.13
CA LEU A 56 -5.91 5.32 -31.48
C LEU A 56 -5.20 4.50 -32.55
N ARG A 57 -4.05 3.89 -32.22
CA ARG A 57 -3.29 3.03 -33.14
C ARG A 57 -3.92 1.65 -33.31
N GLU A 58 -4.33 1.01 -32.22
CA GLU A 58 -4.94 -0.32 -32.27
C GLU A 58 -6.39 -0.30 -32.78
N LYS A 59 -7.09 0.85 -32.70
CA LYS A 59 -8.45 1.06 -33.24
C LYS A 59 -9.44 -0.02 -32.79
N PRO A 60 -9.71 -0.15 -31.47
CA PRO A 60 -10.58 -1.19 -30.93
C PRO A 60 -11.98 -1.25 -31.58
N TRP A 61 -12.51 -0.12 -32.04
CA TRP A 61 -13.79 -0.04 -32.77
C TRP A 61 -13.77 -0.69 -34.16
N ARG A 62 -12.62 -1.13 -34.66
CA ARG A 62 -12.48 -1.91 -35.90
C ARG A 62 -12.05 -3.35 -35.63
N GLU A 63 -11.92 -3.75 -34.37
CA GLU A 63 -11.52 -5.10 -34.01
C GLU A 63 -12.64 -6.08 -34.37
N THR A 64 -12.28 -7.19 -35.01
CA THR A 64 -13.23 -8.23 -35.43
C THR A 64 -13.01 -9.55 -34.72
N ASP A 65 -11.84 -9.75 -34.10
CA ASP A 65 -11.55 -10.95 -33.33
C ASP A 65 -12.30 -10.91 -31.98
N PRO A 66 -13.19 -11.89 -31.68
CA PRO A 66 -14.00 -11.88 -30.46
C PRO A 66 -13.17 -11.84 -29.17
N ALA A 67 -12.02 -12.53 -29.14
CA ALA A 67 -11.15 -12.57 -27.96
C ALA A 67 -10.55 -11.18 -27.67
N ARG A 68 -10.09 -10.48 -28.71
CA ARG A 68 -9.57 -9.11 -28.58
C ARG A 68 -10.66 -8.09 -28.29
N GLN A 69 -11.86 -8.25 -28.85
CA GLN A 69 -13.02 -7.42 -28.47
C GLN A 69 -13.32 -7.55 -26.97
N LEU A 70 -13.30 -8.77 -26.43
CA LEU A 70 -13.47 -9.01 -25.00
C LEU A 70 -12.38 -8.31 -24.18
N ALA A 71 -11.11 -8.44 -24.55
CA ALA A 71 -10.02 -7.76 -23.84
C ALA A 71 -10.16 -6.23 -23.87
N TRP A 72 -10.51 -5.64 -25.00
CA TRP A 72 -10.79 -4.20 -25.08
C TRP A 72 -11.99 -3.79 -24.21
N GLY A 73 -13.07 -4.58 -24.22
CA GLY A 73 -14.23 -4.35 -23.36
C GLY A 73 -13.87 -4.38 -21.87
N ILE A 74 -13.05 -5.36 -21.46
CA ILE A 74 -12.54 -5.47 -20.09
C ILE A 74 -11.69 -4.24 -19.73
N LEU A 75 -10.75 -3.83 -20.60
CA LEU A 75 -9.91 -2.65 -20.34
C LEU A 75 -10.73 -1.36 -20.28
N ALA A 76 -11.77 -1.23 -21.10
CA ALA A 76 -12.67 -0.08 -21.05
C ALA A 76 -13.46 -0.03 -19.73
N LEU A 77 -14.02 -1.18 -19.30
CA LEU A 77 -14.73 -1.29 -18.02
C LEU A 77 -13.82 -1.00 -16.83
N LEU A 78 -12.64 -1.62 -16.77
CA LEU A 78 -11.67 -1.39 -15.69
C LEU A 78 -11.13 0.03 -15.70
N GLY A 79 -10.87 0.60 -16.88
CA GLY A 79 -10.47 2.00 -17.03
C GLY A 79 -11.53 2.95 -16.50
N LEU A 80 -12.80 2.75 -16.87
CA LEU A 80 -13.90 3.58 -16.39
C LEU A 80 -14.12 3.42 -14.88
N HIS A 81 -14.13 2.18 -14.37
CA HIS A 81 -14.25 1.91 -12.94
C HIS A 81 -13.10 2.55 -12.15
N SER A 82 -11.88 2.52 -12.69
CA SER A 82 -10.72 3.18 -12.10
C SER A 82 -10.72 4.69 -12.19
N LEU A 83 -11.62 5.31 -12.96
CA LEU A 83 -11.79 6.76 -13.01
C LEU A 83 -12.90 7.26 -12.07
N LEU A 84 -13.83 6.37 -11.69
CA LEU A 84 -15.08 6.74 -11.02
C LEU A 84 -15.22 6.17 -9.60
N GLU A 85 -14.79 4.94 -9.36
CA GLU A 85 -15.21 4.20 -8.17
C GLU A 85 -14.06 3.60 -7.36
N PHE A 86 -13.15 2.84 -7.98
CA PHE A 86 -12.13 2.09 -7.23
C PHE A 86 -10.80 2.06 -7.96
N PRO A 87 -9.67 2.28 -7.28
CA PRO A 87 -8.37 2.33 -7.94
C PRO A 87 -8.03 0.99 -8.63
N LEU A 88 -7.45 1.08 -9.83
CA LEU A 88 -6.84 -0.06 -10.52
C LEU A 88 -5.72 -0.73 -9.70
N TRP A 89 -5.29 -0.10 -8.60
CA TRP A 89 -4.25 -0.58 -7.70
C TRP A 89 -4.57 -1.88 -6.96
N TYR A 90 -5.83 -2.33 -7.02
CA TYR A 90 -6.21 -3.60 -6.41
C TYR A 90 -5.75 -4.80 -7.25
N GLY A 91 -5.06 -5.75 -6.61
CA GLY A 91 -4.37 -6.87 -7.28
C GLY A 91 -5.22 -7.66 -8.30
N PRO A 92 -6.49 -8.04 -8.00
CA PRO A 92 -7.36 -8.68 -8.98
C PRO A 92 -7.57 -7.86 -10.26
N PHE A 93 -7.73 -6.54 -10.15
CA PHE A 93 -7.89 -5.67 -11.32
C PHE A 93 -6.58 -5.52 -12.11
N GLN A 94 -5.45 -5.44 -11.42
CA GLN A 94 -4.12 -5.43 -12.06
C GLN A 94 -3.90 -6.72 -12.86
N LEU A 95 -4.20 -7.88 -12.28
CA LEU A 95 -4.06 -9.18 -12.95
C LEU A 95 -4.91 -9.24 -14.22
N VAL A 96 -6.20 -8.89 -14.13
CA VAL A 96 -7.11 -8.90 -15.28
C VAL A 96 -6.65 -7.90 -16.35
N THR A 97 -6.15 -6.73 -15.95
CA THR A 97 -5.59 -5.73 -16.86
C THR A 97 -4.37 -6.26 -17.61
N VAL A 98 -3.42 -6.86 -16.89
CA VAL A 98 -2.21 -7.45 -17.48
C VAL A 98 -2.58 -8.57 -18.47
N LEU A 99 -3.52 -9.44 -18.10
CA LEU A 99 -4.00 -10.50 -19.00
C LEU A 99 -4.69 -9.95 -20.24
N ALA A 100 -5.52 -8.92 -20.10
CA ALA A 100 -6.18 -8.26 -21.23
C ALA A 100 -5.15 -7.58 -22.15
N VAL A 101 -4.18 -6.85 -21.60
CA VAL A 101 -3.08 -6.24 -22.38
C VAL A 101 -2.24 -7.33 -23.08
N ALA A 102 -1.94 -8.44 -22.39
CA ALA A 102 -1.18 -9.55 -22.97
C ALA A 102 -1.92 -10.20 -24.15
N LEU A 103 -3.25 -10.29 -24.10
CA LEU A 103 -4.09 -10.79 -25.19
C LEU A 103 -4.13 -9.81 -26.37
N LEU A 104 -4.11 -8.50 -26.09
CA LEU A 104 -4.08 -7.45 -27.11
C LEU A 104 -2.70 -7.27 -27.74
N TRP A 105 -1.64 -7.69 -27.04
CA TRP A 105 -0.28 -7.55 -27.52
C TRP A 105 -0.08 -8.41 -28.77
N ARG A 106 0.37 -7.78 -29.86
CA ARG A 106 0.67 -8.48 -31.11
C ARG A 106 2.06 -9.10 -31.00
N TRP A 107 2.14 -10.28 -30.41
CA TRP A 107 3.38 -11.04 -30.27
C TRP A 107 3.91 -11.45 -31.65
N GLN A 108 4.73 -10.61 -32.27
CA GLN A 108 5.53 -10.99 -33.43
C GLN A 108 6.71 -11.81 -32.93
N LEU A 109 6.47 -13.10 -32.74
CA LEU A 109 7.50 -14.01 -32.28
C LEU A 109 8.51 -14.22 -33.42
N PRO A 110 9.78 -13.83 -33.24
CA PRO A 110 10.82 -14.11 -34.24
C PRO A 110 10.99 -15.63 -34.40
N GLY A 111 11.41 -16.11 -35.57
CA GLY A 111 11.44 -17.55 -35.89
C GLY A 111 12.16 -18.44 -34.88
N TRP A 112 13.18 -17.91 -34.18
CA TRP A 112 13.90 -18.59 -33.10
C TRP A 112 13.06 -18.84 -31.83
N ALA A 113 11.95 -18.14 -31.63
CA ALA A 113 11.01 -18.35 -30.52
C ALA A 113 10.35 -19.73 -30.56
N SER A 114 10.33 -20.39 -31.73
CA SER A 114 9.88 -21.77 -31.88
C SER A 114 10.92 -22.82 -31.46
N SER A 115 12.17 -22.40 -31.23
CA SER A 115 13.27 -23.31 -30.88
C SER A 115 13.03 -23.98 -29.53
N LEU A 116 13.61 -25.18 -29.36
CA LEU A 116 13.54 -25.91 -28.10
C LEU A 116 14.14 -25.11 -26.94
N GLY A 117 15.20 -24.32 -27.19
CA GLY A 117 15.81 -23.43 -26.21
C GLY A 117 14.86 -22.31 -25.76
N ALA A 118 14.20 -21.64 -26.70
CA ALA A 118 13.21 -20.61 -26.39
C ALA A 118 12.00 -21.15 -25.62
N ARG A 119 11.50 -22.34 -26.00
CA ARG A 119 10.42 -23.02 -25.26
C ARG A 119 10.83 -23.40 -23.84
N ARG A 120 12.04 -23.94 -23.65
CA ARG A 120 12.59 -24.24 -22.32
C ARG A 120 12.76 -22.97 -21.48
N GLY A 121 13.22 -21.88 -22.09
CA GLY A 121 13.32 -20.57 -21.44
C GLY A 121 11.96 -20.05 -20.98
N ALA A 122 10.95 -20.10 -21.85
CA ALA A 122 9.58 -19.69 -21.52
C ALA A 122 8.98 -20.54 -20.38
N VAL A 123 9.15 -21.87 -20.43
CA VAL A 123 8.74 -22.76 -19.33
C VAL A 123 9.48 -22.40 -18.04
N GLY A 124 10.78 -22.13 -18.10
CA GLY A 124 11.57 -21.69 -16.96
C GLY A 124 11.02 -20.40 -16.33
N ILE A 125 10.69 -19.41 -17.15
CA ILE A 125 10.08 -18.15 -16.69
C ILE A 125 8.72 -18.41 -16.02
N ILE A 126 7.87 -19.23 -16.62
CA ILE A 126 6.55 -19.57 -16.06
C ILE A 126 6.71 -20.28 -14.71
N VAL A 127 7.59 -21.29 -14.63
CA VAL A 127 7.86 -22.03 -13.39
C VAL A 127 8.42 -21.10 -12.31
N ALA A 128 9.36 -20.21 -12.67
CA ALA A 128 9.89 -19.22 -11.75
C ALA A 128 8.79 -18.27 -11.25
N ALA A 129 7.95 -17.74 -12.14
CA ALA A 129 6.83 -16.87 -11.76
C ALA A 129 5.83 -17.57 -10.82
N LEU A 130 5.48 -18.83 -11.10
CA LEU A 130 4.62 -19.64 -10.24
C LEU A 130 5.26 -19.92 -8.87
N ALA A 131 6.56 -20.25 -8.85
CA ALA A 131 7.29 -20.50 -7.61
C ALA A 131 7.38 -19.22 -6.75
N THR A 132 7.67 -18.07 -7.37
CA THR A 132 7.67 -16.77 -6.70
C THR A 132 6.27 -16.42 -6.19
N GLY A 133 5.22 -16.61 -7.00
CA GLY A 133 3.84 -16.36 -6.58
C GLY A 133 3.42 -17.25 -5.40
N ALA A 134 3.79 -18.53 -5.43
CA ALA A 134 3.55 -19.45 -4.32
C ALA A 134 4.33 -19.04 -3.06
N TYR A 135 5.57 -18.58 -3.20
CA TYR A 135 6.37 -18.08 -2.09
C TYR A 135 5.77 -16.81 -1.47
N VAL A 136 5.40 -15.82 -2.29
CA VAL A 136 4.71 -14.60 -1.82
C VAL A 136 3.40 -14.95 -1.13
N GLY A 137 2.60 -15.86 -1.70
CA GLY A 137 1.34 -16.30 -1.10
C GLY A 137 1.54 -17.03 0.24
N TRP A 138 2.59 -17.86 0.34
CA TRP A 138 2.96 -18.52 1.60
C TRP A 138 3.45 -17.51 2.65
N ASP A 139 4.24 -16.53 2.25
CA ASP A 139 4.75 -15.50 3.14
C ASP A 139 3.62 -14.58 3.65
N PHE A 140 2.71 -14.17 2.75
CA PHE A 140 1.47 -13.47 3.09
C PHE A 140 0.63 -14.27 4.09
N TYR A 141 0.45 -15.57 3.84
CA TYR A 141 -0.28 -16.44 4.77
C TYR A 141 0.36 -16.46 6.16
N ARG A 142 1.69 -16.59 6.25
CA ARG A 142 2.40 -16.61 7.53
C ARG A 142 2.29 -15.28 8.27
N VAL A 143 2.60 -14.17 7.61
CA VAL A 143 2.56 -12.83 8.22
C VAL A 143 1.13 -12.43 8.60
N GLY A 144 0.15 -12.79 7.78
CA GLY A 144 -1.27 -12.54 8.05
C GLY A 144 -1.79 -13.17 9.36
N GLN A 145 -1.09 -14.17 9.92
CA GLN A 145 -1.47 -14.73 11.22
C GLN A 145 -1.35 -13.73 12.38
N LEU A 146 -0.52 -12.69 12.24
CA LEU A 146 -0.38 -11.63 13.25
C LEU A 146 -1.70 -10.88 13.49
N TYR A 147 -2.53 -10.78 12.46
CA TYR A 147 -3.80 -10.05 12.47
C TYR A 147 -5.01 -10.93 12.78
N LYS A 148 -4.80 -12.23 12.99
CA LYS A 148 -5.89 -13.16 13.33
C LYS A 148 -6.03 -13.34 14.84
N PRO A 149 -7.25 -13.54 15.36
CA PRO A 149 -7.45 -14.01 16.73
C PRO A 149 -6.69 -15.31 16.98
N LEU A 150 -6.22 -15.54 18.22
CA LEU A 150 -5.42 -16.72 18.58
C LEU A 150 -6.13 -18.05 18.28
N ALA A 151 -7.47 -18.09 18.38
CA ALA A 151 -8.27 -19.27 18.09
C ALA A 151 -8.18 -19.72 16.62
N ASP A 152 -8.07 -18.76 15.69
CA ASP A 152 -8.06 -18.99 14.25
C ASP A 152 -6.65 -19.26 13.70
N ARG A 153 -5.62 -19.15 14.55
CA ARG A 153 -4.23 -19.41 14.18
C ARG A 153 -3.94 -20.92 14.18
N PRO A 154 -3.13 -21.41 13.22
CA PRO A 154 -2.55 -22.75 13.28
C PRO A 154 -1.84 -22.98 14.61
N LEU A 155 -1.92 -24.21 15.14
CA LEU A 155 -1.34 -24.57 16.44
C LEU A 155 0.14 -24.16 16.57
N SER A 156 0.92 -24.34 15.50
CA SER A 156 2.34 -23.97 15.45
C SER A 156 2.61 -22.46 15.57
N LEU A 157 1.62 -21.62 15.28
CA LEU A 157 1.73 -20.15 15.22
C LEU A 157 0.94 -19.44 16.32
N ARG A 158 0.38 -20.16 17.31
CA ARG A 158 -0.32 -19.55 18.45
C ARG A 158 0.60 -18.89 19.47
N GLN A 159 1.82 -19.39 19.61
CA GLN A 159 2.85 -18.86 20.51
C GLN A 159 4.00 -18.27 19.71
N ASP A 160 4.61 -17.19 20.21
CA ASP A 160 5.76 -16.51 19.62
C ASP A 160 5.58 -16.18 18.13
N THR A 161 4.36 -15.79 17.73
CA THR A 161 4.00 -15.63 16.32
C THR A 161 4.93 -14.65 15.61
N VAL A 162 5.18 -13.48 16.21
CA VAL A 162 6.07 -12.44 15.66
C VAL A 162 7.45 -13.00 15.36
N ARG A 163 8.07 -13.74 16.30
CA ARG A 163 9.38 -14.35 16.09
C ARG A 163 9.38 -15.37 14.94
N LYS A 164 8.30 -16.13 14.78
CA LYS A 164 8.17 -17.18 13.76
C LYS A 164 7.89 -16.63 12.36
N VAL A 165 7.29 -15.46 12.25
CA VAL A 165 6.83 -14.90 10.95
C VAL A 165 7.50 -13.60 10.58
N GLY A 166 8.24 -12.96 11.50
CA GLY A 166 8.80 -11.62 11.31
C GLY A 166 9.93 -11.54 10.28
N ASN A 167 10.58 -12.67 9.96
CA ASN A 167 11.52 -12.72 8.85
C ASN A 167 10.77 -12.89 7.51
N THR A 168 10.49 -11.75 6.87
CA THR A 168 9.78 -11.65 5.59
C THR A 168 10.52 -10.68 4.66
N PRO A 169 10.68 -11.00 3.37
CA PRO A 169 11.24 -10.07 2.39
C PRO A 169 10.19 -9.09 1.82
N PHE A 170 8.89 -9.37 1.96
CA PHE A 170 7.84 -8.60 1.28
C PHE A 170 6.92 -7.83 2.23
N PHE A 171 6.73 -8.30 3.46
CA PHE A 171 5.69 -7.80 4.37
C PHE A 171 6.27 -7.21 5.66
N THR A 172 7.43 -6.55 5.56
CA THR A 172 8.13 -6.00 6.73
C THR A 172 7.31 -4.94 7.45
N ASP A 173 6.63 -4.06 6.71
CA ASP A 173 5.82 -2.99 7.29
C ASP A 173 4.59 -3.54 8.03
N GLN A 174 4.01 -4.64 7.55
CA GLN A 174 2.92 -5.33 8.25
C GLN A 174 3.42 -5.95 9.56
N VAL A 175 4.61 -6.55 9.57
CA VAL A 175 5.21 -7.07 10.80
C VAL A 175 5.47 -5.93 11.79
N ASP A 176 6.09 -4.84 11.32
CA ASP A 176 6.40 -3.67 12.12
C ASP A 176 5.14 -3.02 12.69
N PHE A 177 4.08 -2.91 11.88
CA PHE A 177 2.79 -2.36 12.29
C PHE A 177 2.10 -3.24 13.34
N ALA A 178 2.09 -4.56 13.14
CA ALA A 178 1.54 -5.48 14.13
C ALA A 178 2.33 -5.43 15.46
N LEU A 179 3.64 -5.25 15.40
CA LEU A 179 4.48 -5.09 16.59
C LEU A 179 4.23 -3.74 17.29
N LEU A 180 4.22 -2.63 16.54
CA LEU A 180 4.00 -1.29 17.09
C LEU A 180 2.66 -1.21 17.83
N THR A 181 1.64 -1.85 17.29
CA THR A 181 0.30 -1.81 17.87
C THR A 181 0.05 -2.80 19.02
N THR A 182 1.09 -3.54 19.42
CA THR A 182 1.04 -4.51 20.55
C THR A 182 2.09 -4.27 21.62
N ILE A 183 3.14 -3.48 21.33
CA ILE A 183 4.18 -3.14 22.30
C ILE A 183 3.69 -2.03 23.25
N GLU A 184 3.89 -2.22 24.55
CA GLU A 184 3.70 -1.14 25.53
C GLU A 184 4.89 -0.19 25.50
N LEU A 185 4.63 1.11 25.36
CA LEU A 185 5.66 2.14 25.38
C LEU A 185 6.21 2.32 26.79
N SER A 186 7.54 2.38 26.90
CA SER A 186 8.28 2.61 28.14
C SER A 186 9.55 3.43 27.87
N PRO A 187 10.16 4.04 28.90
CA PRO A 187 11.41 4.80 28.71
C PRO A 187 12.56 3.98 28.11
N SER A 188 12.60 2.66 28.36
CA SER A 188 13.68 1.79 27.86
C SER A 188 13.51 1.39 26.39
N ASN A 189 12.31 1.45 25.83
CA ASN A 189 12.03 1.10 24.43
C ASN A 189 11.60 2.29 23.55
N ALA A 190 11.48 3.50 24.12
CA ALA A 190 11.00 4.69 23.41
C ALA A 190 11.76 4.96 22.10
N GLY A 191 13.09 4.78 22.09
CA GLY A 191 13.90 4.93 20.86
C GLY A 191 13.51 3.96 19.74
N GLN A 192 13.19 2.72 20.08
CA GLN A 192 12.75 1.71 19.11
C GLN A 192 11.35 2.02 18.60
N VAL A 193 10.42 2.37 19.50
CA VAL A 193 9.04 2.74 19.15
C VAL A 193 9.04 3.95 18.21
N PHE A 194 9.81 4.98 18.55
CA PHE A 194 9.95 6.18 17.71
C PHE A 194 10.44 5.84 16.31
N ALA A 195 11.53 5.07 16.20
CA ALA A 195 12.10 4.71 14.90
C ALA A 195 11.12 3.89 14.03
N VAL A 196 10.45 2.91 14.62
CA VAL A 196 9.47 2.06 13.91
C VAL A 196 8.23 2.87 13.52
N ALA A 197 7.68 3.68 14.43
CA ALA A 197 6.51 4.50 14.13
C ALA A 197 6.82 5.55 13.04
N ASN A 198 8.03 6.13 13.06
CA ASN A 198 8.45 7.09 12.03
C ASN A 198 8.56 6.43 10.66
N LYS A 199 9.13 5.21 10.58
CA LYS A 199 9.13 4.41 9.33
C LYS A 199 7.72 4.15 8.85
N LEU A 200 6.82 3.74 9.75
CA LEU A 200 5.44 3.36 9.40
C LEU A 200 4.56 4.54 8.99
N LEU A 201 4.98 5.79 9.18
CA LEU A 201 4.26 6.94 8.61
C LEU A 201 4.17 6.88 7.08
N HIS A 202 5.11 6.23 6.41
CA HIS A 202 5.11 6.02 4.96
C HIS A 202 4.33 4.76 4.51
N PHE A 203 3.75 4.03 5.47
CA PHE A 203 2.98 2.82 5.21
C PHE A 203 1.51 2.96 5.63
N SER A 204 1.28 3.56 6.80
CA SER A 204 -0.06 3.84 7.33
C SER A 204 0.03 4.95 8.39
N PRO A 205 0.00 6.23 8.00
CA PRO A 205 0.00 7.36 8.93
C PRO A 205 -1.37 7.53 9.59
N GLU A 206 -1.76 6.56 10.39
CA GLU A 206 -3.03 6.51 11.12
C GLU A 206 -2.82 6.70 12.64
N PRO A 207 -3.88 6.94 13.43
CA PRO A 207 -3.75 7.19 14.88
C PRO A 207 -2.91 6.15 15.63
N ARG A 208 -3.02 4.87 15.26
CA ARG A 208 -2.28 3.76 15.88
C ARG A 208 -0.77 3.81 15.65
N VAL A 209 -0.29 4.61 14.68
CA VAL A 209 1.12 4.87 14.41
C VAL A 209 1.52 6.24 14.95
N ILE A 210 0.66 7.25 14.76
CA ILE A 210 0.92 8.64 15.13
C ILE A 210 0.99 8.83 16.65
N GLU A 211 0.10 8.19 17.41
CA GLU A 211 0.07 8.33 18.87
C GLU A 211 1.37 7.79 19.50
N PRO A 212 1.80 6.53 19.25
CA PRO A 212 3.09 6.05 19.76
C PRO A 212 4.28 6.88 19.29
N LEU A 213 4.24 7.44 18.08
CA LEU A 213 5.29 8.34 17.58
C LEU A 213 5.42 9.60 18.45
N ILE A 214 4.31 10.28 18.72
CA ILE A 214 4.30 11.51 19.53
C ILE A 214 4.70 11.21 20.98
N GLU A 215 4.16 10.13 21.56
CA GLU A 215 4.46 9.74 22.93
C GLU A 215 5.94 9.36 23.11
N SER A 216 6.47 8.53 22.21
CA SER A 216 7.88 8.14 22.25
C SER A 216 8.82 9.32 22.00
N ALA A 217 8.48 10.24 21.07
CA ALA A 217 9.23 11.48 20.86
C ALA A 217 9.27 12.33 22.13
N THR A 218 8.14 12.46 22.82
CA THR A 218 8.05 13.21 24.09
C THR A 218 8.90 12.57 25.18
N MET A 219 8.88 11.23 25.31
CA MET A 219 9.73 10.52 26.29
C MET A 219 11.23 10.67 26.02
N LEU A 220 11.61 10.85 24.76
CA LEU A 220 13.00 11.06 24.33
C LEU A 220 13.45 12.53 24.44
N GLY A 221 12.54 13.45 24.79
CA GLY A 221 12.82 14.90 24.80
C GLY A 221 12.92 15.52 23.40
N LEU A 222 12.34 14.87 22.38
CA LEU A 222 12.28 15.37 21.01
C LEU A 222 11.06 16.28 20.83
N ASP A 223 11.03 17.38 21.58
CA ASP A 223 9.86 18.25 21.72
C ASP A 223 9.41 18.86 20.37
N ASP A 224 10.37 19.23 19.51
CA ASP A 224 10.08 19.79 18.19
C ASP A 224 9.37 18.77 17.28
N GLU A 225 9.80 17.51 17.34
CA GLU A 225 9.22 16.42 16.54
C GLU A 225 7.82 16.06 17.05
N ALA A 226 7.67 15.97 18.37
CA ALA A 226 6.38 15.77 19.00
C ALA A 226 5.41 16.90 18.62
N ALA A 227 5.83 18.16 18.69
CA ALA A 227 5.02 19.32 18.31
C ALA A 227 4.68 19.33 16.81
N PHE A 228 5.62 18.94 15.95
CA PHE A 228 5.44 18.82 14.51
C PHE A 228 4.31 17.84 14.17
N HIS A 229 4.33 16.66 14.77
CA HIS A 229 3.30 15.63 14.56
C HIS A 229 1.99 15.95 15.28
N LEU A 230 2.04 16.54 16.48
CA LEU A 230 0.84 16.92 17.24
C LEU A 230 -0.07 17.87 16.45
N LYS A 231 0.53 18.89 15.80
CA LYS A 231 -0.20 19.84 14.96
C LYS A 231 -0.91 19.13 13.80
N ARG A 232 -0.23 18.17 13.16
CA ARG A 232 -0.74 17.42 12.01
C ARG A 232 -1.78 16.40 12.42
N TYR A 233 -1.56 15.72 13.54
CA TYR A 233 -2.50 14.75 14.08
C TYR A 233 -3.85 15.38 14.36
N ARG A 234 -3.86 16.54 15.05
CA ARG A 234 -5.08 17.30 15.30
C ARG A 234 -5.82 17.70 14.02
N ALA A 235 -5.09 18.05 12.96
CA ALA A 235 -5.69 18.43 11.68
C ALA A 235 -6.20 17.23 10.90
N ALA A 236 -5.46 16.12 10.89
CA ALA A 236 -5.76 14.93 10.09
C ALA A 236 -6.83 14.04 10.71
N TYR A 237 -6.86 13.92 12.04
CA TYR A 237 -7.75 13.03 12.78
C TYR A 237 -8.28 13.73 14.04
N PRO A 238 -9.09 14.79 13.91
CA PRO A 238 -9.52 15.61 15.04
C PRO A 238 -10.28 14.81 16.10
N ALA A 239 -11.12 13.84 15.69
CA ALA A 239 -11.89 13.02 16.62
C ALA A 239 -11.02 12.04 17.43
N ASP A 240 -10.06 11.37 16.78
CA ASP A 240 -9.10 10.47 17.44
C ASP A 240 -8.18 11.25 18.37
N TYR A 241 -7.69 12.42 17.91
CA TYR A 241 -6.86 13.31 18.72
C TYR A 241 -7.55 13.71 20.03
N GLU A 242 -8.84 14.08 19.97
CA GLU A 242 -9.61 14.44 21.15
C GLU A 242 -9.77 13.25 22.11
N ARG A 243 -10.07 12.05 21.60
CA ARG A 243 -10.14 10.82 22.42
C ARG A 243 -8.82 10.52 23.11
N TRP A 244 -7.72 10.56 22.37
CA TRP A 244 -6.37 10.32 22.88
C TRP A 244 -5.99 11.34 23.97
N ARG A 245 -6.25 12.63 23.74
CA ARG A 245 -6.00 13.70 24.73
C ARG A 245 -6.83 13.53 26.00
N GLU A 246 -8.07 13.04 25.90
CA GLU A 246 -8.91 12.76 27.06
C GLU A 246 -8.41 11.56 27.88
N GLN A 247 -7.97 10.49 27.21
CA GLN A 247 -7.38 9.33 27.87
C GLN A 247 -6.11 9.70 28.63
N GLY A 248 -5.20 10.44 28.00
CA GLY A 248 -3.98 10.94 28.66
C GLY A 248 -4.28 11.79 29.90
N ARG A 249 -5.26 12.70 29.81
CA ARG A 249 -5.69 13.51 30.97
C ARG A 249 -6.24 12.66 32.12
N ARG A 250 -7.04 11.63 31.83
CA ARG A 250 -7.57 10.72 32.86
C ARG A 250 -6.43 9.99 33.56
N ILE A 251 -5.49 9.42 32.80
CA ILE A 251 -4.33 8.71 33.35
C ILE A 251 -3.50 9.64 34.25
N SER A 252 -3.17 10.85 33.80
CA SER A 252 -2.43 11.82 34.63
C SER A 252 -3.20 12.27 35.87
N SER A 253 -4.54 12.31 35.83
CA SER A 253 -5.36 12.67 37.00
C SER A 253 -5.43 11.57 38.06
N HIS A 254 -5.30 10.29 37.67
CA HIS A 254 -5.24 9.14 38.58
C HIS A 254 -3.84 8.89 39.16
N LEU A 255 -2.80 9.47 38.55
CA LEU A 255 -1.41 9.39 39.01
C LEU A 255 -0.98 10.56 39.91
N LYS A 256 -1.91 11.45 40.31
CA LYS A 256 -1.62 12.45 41.35
C LYS A 256 -1.56 11.76 42.72
N PRO A 257 -0.56 12.09 43.57
CA PRO A 257 -0.39 11.48 44.89
C PRO A 257 -1.56 11.77 45.84
#